data_AF-A0A5D0RTU7-F1
#
_entry.id   AF-A0A5D0RTU7-F1
#
_cell.length_a   1.000
_cell.length_b   1.000
_cell.length_c   1.000
_cell.angle_alpha   90.00
_cell.angle_beta   90.00
_cell.angle_gamma   90.00
#
_symmetry.space_group_name_H-M   'P 1'
#
loop_
_entity.id
_entity.type
_entity.pdbx_description
1 polymer ?
#
loop_
_entity_poly.entity_id
_entity_poly.type
_entity_poly.pdbx_seq_one_letter_code
_entity_poly.pdbx_strand_id
1 'polypeptide(L)'
;MELFDVLLSMNPWWRKSVIDVPETKRDTFKEVKKLFASAKTMISLQGLRRVGESTLIFQLINELIEKGTEAEEILYISLDDPRLISFNFSIIESFEL
;
A
#
# COMPACT_ATOMS: atom_id res chain seq x y z
N MET A 1 3.27 -16.92 14.73
CA MET A 1 3.47 -15.66 13.98
C MET A 1 2.15 -14.96 14.05
N GLU A 2 2.12 -13.77 14.64
CA GLU A 2 0.88 -13.01 14.77
C GLU A 2 0.58 -12.25 13.47
N LEU A 3 -0.68 -11.91 13.22
CA LEU A 3 -1.07 -11.11 12.03
C LEU A 3 -0.29 -9.80 11.99
N PHE A 4 -0.08 -9.20 13.16
CA PHE A 4 0.66 -7.96 13.30
C PHE A 4 2.12 -8.08 12.82
N ASP A 5 2.77 -9.21 13.03
CA ASP A 5 4.15 -9.44 12.55
C ASP A 5 4.20 -9.45 11.02
N VAL A 6 3.17 -10.03 10.39
CA VAL A 6 3.03 -10.06 8.92
C VAL A 6 2.81 -8.65 8.41
N LEU A 7 1.88 -7.89 8.99
CA LEU A 7 1.61 -6.50 8.61
C LEU A 7 2.86 -5.62 8.78
N LEU A 8 3.59 -5.75 9.89
CA LEU A 8 4.85 -5.03 10.11
C LEU A 8 5.90 -5.31 9.02
N SER A 9 5.95 -6.53 8.49
CA SER A 9 6.88 -6.88 7.40
C SER A 9 6.51 -6.21 6.07
N MET A 10 5.24 -5.89 5.88
CA MET A 10 4.70 -5.28 4.65
C MET A 10 4.67 -3.76 4.72
N ASN A 11 4.69 -3.21 5.95
CA ASN A 11 4.58 -1.78 6.25
C ASN A 11 5.84 -1.27 6.97
N PRO A 12 7.03 -1.32 6.34
CA PRO A 12 8.29 -0.97 6.98
C PRO A 12 8.35 0.47 7.52
N TRP A 13 7.57 1.39 6.97
CA TRP A 13 7.49 2.78 7.42
C TRP A 13 6.95 2.94 8.85
N TRP A 14 6.17 1.98 9.37
CA TRP A 14 5.75 1.96 10.77
C TRP A 14 6.94 1.89 11.74
N ARG A 15 8.12 1.47 11.27
CA ARG A 15 9.38 1.44 12.03
C ARG A 15 10.36 2.53 11.58
N LYS A 16 9.89 3.53 10.83
CA LYS A 16 10.71 4.58 10.20
C LYS A 16 11.76 4.03 9.22
N SER A 17 11.53 2.84 8.68
CA SER A 17 12.35 2.29 7.60
C SER A 17 11.91 2.88 6.27
N VAL A 18 12.89 3.24 5.43
CA VAL A 18 12.66 3.78 4.09
C VAL A 18 12.33 2.63 3.15
N ILE A 19 11.33 2.82 2.28
CA ILE A 19 11.05 1.89 1.19
C ILE A 19 11.98 2.22 0.04
N ASP A 20 12.86 1.28 -0.32
CA ASP A 20 13.71 1.43 -1.50
C ASP A 20 12.86 1.26 -2.76
N VAL A 21 12.69 2.37 -3.49
CA VAL A 21 11.98 2.42 -4.77
C VAL A 21 12.83 3.21 -5.76
N PRO A 22 12.77 2.90 -7.06
CA PRO A 22 13.50 3.67 -8.06
C PRO A 22 13.16 5.16 -7.95
N GLU A 23 14.18 6.03 -7.90
CA GLU A 23 13.98 7.49 -7.87
C GLU A 23 13.27 7.99 -9.14
N THR A 24 13.51 7.32 -10.27
CA THR A 24 12.88 7.64 -11.54
C THR A 24 11.38 7.35 -11.48
N LYS A 25 10.59 8.42 -11.41
CA LYS A 25 9.13 8.38 -11.50
C LYS A 25 8.72 8.24 -12.97
N ARG A 26 7.82 7.30 -13.24
CA ARG A 26 7.19 7.16 -14.57
C ARG A 26 6.23 8.31 -14.84
N ASP A 27 5.90 8.55 -16.10
CA ASP A 27 4.91 9.56 -16.49
C ASP A 27 3.57 9.37 -15.79
N THR A 28 3.14 8.11 -15.64
CA THR A 28 1.91 7.71 -14.96
C THR A 28 1.88 8.06 -13.47
N PHE A 29 3.04 8.22 -12.82
CA PHE A 29 3.08 8.57 -11.40
C PHE A 29 2.41 9.92 -11.12
N LYS A 30 2.63 10.91 -12.00
CA LYS A 30 2.03 12.25 -11.86
C LYS A 30 0.51 12.18 -11.92
N GLU A 31 -0.02 11.35 -12.81
CA GLU A 31 -1.46 11.13 -12.97
C GLU A 31 -2.05 10.43 -11.75
N VAL A 32 -1.44 9.34 -11.30
CA VAL A 32 -1.86 8.62 -10.08
C VAL A 32 -1.88 9.54 -8.87
N LYS A 33 -0.82 10.35 -8.69
CA LYS A 33 -0.75 11.34 -7.60
C LYS A 33 -1.88 12.37 -7.67
N LYS A 34 -2.19 12.89 -8.87
CA LYS A 34 -3.29 13.84 -9.06
C LYS A 34 -4.64 13.20 -8.76
N LEU A 35 -4.86 11.99 -9.25
CA LEU A 35 -6.08 11.21 -8.97
C LEU A 35 -6.24 10.99 -7.47
N PHE A 36 -5.21 10.48 -6.80
CA PHE A 36 -5.20 10.27 -5.35
C PHE A 36 -5.56 11.53 -4.56
N ALA A 37 -4.94 12.67 -4.87
CA ALA A 37 -5.20 13.93 -4.17
C ALA A 37 -6.64 14.46 -4.35
N SER A 38 -7.30 14.12 -5.47
CA SER A 38 -8.66 14.57 -5.78
C SER A 38 -9.75 13.56 -5.43
N ALA A 39 -9.37 12.31 -5.16
CA ALA A 39 -10.31 11.23 -4.97
C ALA A 39 -11.04 11.37 -3.64
N LYS A 40 -12.36 11.21 -3.70
CA LYS A 40 -13.23 11.06 -2.52
C LYS A 40 -13.62 9.60 -2.26
N THR A 41 -13.13 8.70 -3.09
CA THR A 41 -13.51 7.29 -3.17
C THR A 41 -12.29 6.42 -3.48
N MET A 42 -12.50 5.10 -3.50
CA MET A 42 -11.50 4.12 -3.92
C MET A 42 -10.96 4.41 -5.34
N ILE A 43 -9.66 4.19 -5.53
CA ILE A 43 -8.99 4.24 -6.83
C ILE A 43 -8.53 2.81 -7.18
N SER A 44 -8.76 2.40 -8.43
CA SER A 44 -8.23 1.15 -8.99
C SER A 44 -7.11 1.48 -9.98
N LEU A 45 -5.93 0.89 -9.77
CA LEU A 45 -4.84 0.89 -10.74
C LEU A 45 -4.92 -0.40 -11.56
N GLN A 46 -4.94 -0.30 -12.88
CA GLN A 46 -5.07 -1.44 -13.78
C GLN A 46 -3.96 -1.44 -14.83
N GLY A 47 -3.50 -2.63 -15.18
CA GLY A 47 -2.42 -2.84 -16.13
C GLY A 47 -2.00 -4.30 -16.21
N LEU A 48 -1.01 -4.56 -17.06
CA LEU A 48 -0.49 -5.91 -17.26
C LEU A 48 0.38 -6.34 -16.07
N ARG A 49 0.47 -7.66 -15.82
CA ARG A 49 1.35 -8.19 -14.78
C ARG A 49 2.79 -7.70 -14.99
N ARG A 50 3.42 -7.20 -13.92
CA ARG A 50 4.81 -6.70 -13.88
C ARG A 50 5.06 -5.36 -14.60
N VAL A 51 4.03 -4.55 -14.83
CA VAL A 51 4.23 -3.18 -15.31
C VAL A 51 4.65 -2.21 -14.20
N GLY A 52 4.82 -2.65 -12.95
CA GLY A 52 5.32 -1.81 -11.86
C GLY A 52 4.24 -1.02 -11.10
N GLU A 53 3.01 -1.52 -11.06
CA GLU A 53 1.92 -0.93 -10.26
C GLU A 53 2.27 -0.87 -8.78
N SER A 54 2.79 -1.96 -8.21
CA SER A 54 3.26 -1.96 -6.82
C SER A 54 4.36 -0.92 -6.58
N THR A 55 5.24 -0.70 -7.57
CA THR A 55 6.24 0.37 -7.50
C THR A 55 5.59 1.76 -7.42
N LEU A 56 4.54 2.02 -8.20
CA LEU A 56 3.79 3.27 -8.12
C LEU A 56 3.13 3.45 -6.75
N ILE A 57 2.57 2.37 -6.17
CA ILE A 57 1.99 2.38 -4.83
C ILE A 57 3.05 2.75 -3.79
N PHE A 58 4.21 2.08 -3.80
CA PHE A 58 5.28 2.37 -2.83
C PHE A 58 5.89 3.76 -3.01
N GLN A 59 6.05 4.24 -4.25
CA GLN A 59 6.47 5.63 -4.52
C GLN A 59 5.45 6.65 -3.97
N LEU A 60 4.15 6.34 -4.06
CA LEU A 60 3.10 7.21 -3.52
C LEU A 60 3.15 7.21 -1.98
N ILE A 61 3.38 6.06 -1.35
CA ILE A 61 3.55 5.95 0.10
C ILE A 61 4.74 6.79 0.58
N ASN A 62 5.91 6.68 -0.07
CA ASN A 62 7.07 7.52 0.27
C ASN A 62 6.73 9.01 0.18
N GLU A 63 6.04 9.44 -0.88
CA GLU A 63 5.62 10.84 -1.05
C GLU A 63 4.63 11.30 0.03
N LEU A 64 3.73 10.43 0.50
CA LEU A 64 2.80 10.75 1.59
C LEU A 64 3.55 10.95 2.92
N ILE A 65 4.48 10.06 3.22
CA ILE A 65 5.34 10.15 4.41
C ILE A 65 6.20 11.43 4.36
N GLU A 66 6.83 11.72 3.22
CA GLU A 66 7.62 12.95 3.01
C GLU A 66 6.80 14.23 3.21
N LYS A 67 5.49 14.19 2.94
CA LYS A 67 4.56 15.31 3.15
C LYS A 67 4.01 15.40 4.58
N GLY A 68 4.38 14.47 5.46
CA GLY A 68 3.97 14.46 6.85
C GLY A 68 2.69 13.68 7.16
N THR A 69 2.24 12.78 6.28
CA THR A 69 1.23 11.78 6.67
C THR A 69 1.84 10.84 7.71
N GLU A 70 1.14 10.62 8.83
CA GLU A 70 1.59 9.73 9.89
C GLU A 70 1.70 8.30 9.37
N ALA A 71 2.74 7.57 9.78
CA ALA A 71 3.06 6.25 9.25
C ALA A 71 1.90 5.26 9.47
N GLU A 72 1.24 5.37 10.61
CA GLU A 72 0.13 4.54 11.08
C GLU A 72 -1.17 4.79 10.29
N GLU A 73 -1.29 5.91 9.58
CA GLU A 73 -2.43 6.19 8.69
C GLU A 73 -2.31 5.49 7.32
N ILE A 74 -1.14 4.91 7.03
CA ILE A 74 -0.86 4.24 5.76
C ILE A 74 -0.73 2.74 6.01
N LEU A 75 -1.63 1.97 5.39
CA LEU A 75 -1.64 0.51 5.42
C LEU A 75 -1.57 -0.06 4.00
N TYR A 76 -0.57 -0.88 3.76
CA TYR A 76 -0.41 -1.73 2.59
C TYR A 76 -0.61 -3.19 2.96
N ILE A 77 -1.43 -3.86 2.14
CA ILE A 77 -1.67 -5.29 2.22
C ILE A 77 -1.52 -5.85 0.80
N SER A 78 -0.58 -6.78 0.65
CA SER A 78 -0.49 -7.68 -0.51
C SER A 78 -1.33 -8.91 -0.23
N LEU A 79 -2.51 -8.99 -0.86
CA LEU A 79 -3.45 -10.10 -0.70
C LEU A 79 -2.91 -11.43 -1.26
N ASP A 80 -1.84 -11.38 -2.06
CA ASP A 80 -1.16 -12.56 -2.60
C ASP A 80 -0.17 -13.19 -1.61
N ASP A 81 0.06 -12.58 -0.43
CA ASP A 81 1.01 -13.10 0.55
C ASP A 81 0.45 -14.36 1.24
N PRO A 82 1.09 -15.55 1.07
CA PRO A 82 0.56 -16.80 1.60
C PRO A 82 0.49 -16.84 3.12
N ARG A 83 1.23 -15.97 3.83
CA ARG A 83 1.16 -15.89 5.30
C ARG A 83 -0.24 -15.46 5.75
N LEU A 84 -0.94 -14.66 4.95
CA LEU A 84 -2.30 -14.18 5.26
C LEU A 84 -3.34 -15.30 5.27
N ILE A 85 -3.14 -16.37 4.49
CA ILE A 85 -4.08 -17.52 4.38
C ILE A 85 -4.30 -18.21 5.73
N SER A 86 -3.28 -18.19 6.61
CA SER A 86 -3.32 -18.88 7.89
C SER A 86 -4.11 -18.15 8.98
N PHE A 87 -4.54 -16.91 8.74
CA PHE A 87 -5.30 -16.12 9.70
C PHE A 87 -6.80 -16.20 9.45
N ASN A 88 -7.57 -16.32 10.53
CA ASN A 88 -9.01 -16.20 10.48
C ASN A 88 -9.39 -14.72 10.60
N PHE A 89 -10.02 -14.17 9.56
CA PHE A 89 -10.49 -12.78 9.52
C PHE A 89 -11.98 -12.68 9.90
N SER A 90 -12.37 -13.24 11.05
CA SER A 90 -13.78 -13.34 11.48
C SER A 90 -14.51 -11.99 11.53
N ILE A 91 -13.77 -10.87 11.62
CA ILE A 91 -14.31 -9.52 11.54
C ILE A 91 -14.87 -9.19 10.16
N ILE A 92 -14.29 -9.69 9.06
CA ILE A 92 -14.78 -9.40 7.69
C ILE A 92 -16.15 -10.04 7.47
N GLU A 93 -16.36 -11.26 7.99
CA GLU A 93 -17.65 -11.96 7.93
C GLU A 93 -18.77 -11.19 8.66
N SER A 94 -18.41 -10.30 9.60
CA SER A 94 -19.38 -9.49 10.36
C SER A 94 -19.87 -8.26 9.59
N PHE A 95 -19.18 -7.87 8.52
CA PHE A 95 -19.48 -6.68 7.70
C PHE A 95 -20.07 -7.04 6.32
N GLU A 96 -20.17 -8.32 5.99
CA GLU A 96 -21.05 -8.80 4.91
C GLU A 96 -22.50 -8.90 5.45
N LEU A 97 -23.15 -7.74 5.60
CA LEU A 97 -24.61 -7.63 5.79
C LEU A 97 -25.29 -7.19 4.50
#